data_AF-A0A1H1PXH7-F1
#
_entry.id   AF-A0A1H1PXH7-F1
#
_cell.length_a   1.000
_cell.length_b   1.000
_cell.length_c   1.000
_cell.angle_alpha   90.00
_cell.angle_beta   90.00
_cell.angle_gamma   90.00
#
_symmetry.space_group_name_H-M   'P 1'
#
loop_
_entity.id
_entity.type
_entity.pdbx_description
1 polymer ?
#
loop_
_entity_poly.entity_id
_entity_poly.type
_entity_poly.pdbx_seq_one_letter_code
_entity_poly.pdbx_strand_id
1 'polypeptide(L)'
;MYKYLILTVFIGIFGSCSNTDDTDDVITQTEAPNVVGTKYAVSKNNFMETYSTFLESLNSNDAITIVAEVDHSSNASSIGSVLNPIRIVFFGNPALGTPLMQKNQLAGLDLPQKVLFIQNSADSVYVIYNSAQYLESRHNLGGVSTLDKISTALENLTKSSTSSDVQSATKVGVDFKEGVISKESAQNFETTYNTLLNSISTNDNLKVIAQLDHQANAAKVSLELRPTKVIIFGNPNLGTPLMQDKQAIGLDLPQKMLVWEAEDGTVNISYNDPSYLAKRHQIEGKVDVINQITEALNKLSDAAAGL
;
A
#
# COMPACT_ATOMS: atom_id res chain seq x y z
N MET A 1 40.50 -8.73 -75.43
CA MET A 1 41.35 -9.16 -74.31
C MET A 1 40.42 -9.35 -73.11
N TYR A 2 40.00 -10.58 -72.86
CA TYR A 2 39.03 -10.94 -71.83
C TYR A 2 39.61 -10.69 -70.44
N LYS A 3 38.90 -9.93 -69.60
CA LYS A 3 39.19 -9.85 -68.16
C LYS A 3 37.92 -10.26 -67.41
N TYR A 4 37.92 -11.51 -66.96
CA TYR A 4 36.98 -12.04 -66.00
C TYR A 4 37.22 -11.36 -64.65
N LEU A 5 36.21 -10.68 -64.11
CA LEU A 5 36.19 -10.24 -62.72
C LEU A 5 35.22 -11.15 -61.98
N ILE A 6 35.77 -12.13 -61.28
CA ILE A 6 35.06 -13.03 -60.37
C ILE A 6 34.71 -12.21 -59.13
N LEU A 7 33.42 -11.91 -58.96
CA LEU A 7 32.89 -11.33 -57.72
C LEU A 7 32.47 -12.49 -56.80
N THR A 8 33.33 -12.83 -55.86
CA THR A 8 33.08 -13.86 -54.86
C THR A 8 32.03 -13.35 -53.87
N VAL A 9 30.87 -13.99 -53.86
CA VAL A 9 29.80 -13.78 -52.89
C VAL A 9 30.23 -14.42 -51.57
N PHE A 10 30.50 -13.62 -50.55
CA PHE A 10 30.71 -14.08 -49.18
C PHE A 10 29.35 -14.18 -48.48
N ILE A 11 28.79 -15.39 -48.42
CA ILE A 11 27.65 -15.72 -47.56
C ILE A 11 28.19 -15.90 -46.14
N GLY A 12 27.96 -14.90 -45.28
CA GLY A 12 28.23 -15.01 -43.85
C GLY A 12 27.18 -15.88 -43.18
N ILE A 13 27.55 -17.12 -42.83
CA ILE A 13 26.80 -17.95 -41.90
C ILE A 13 27.24 -17.52 -40.49
N PHE A 14 26.40 -16.77 -39.79
CA PHE A 14 26.51 -16.64 -38.33
C PHE A 14 25.48 -17.55 -37.68
N GLY A 15 25.96 -18.69 -37.20
CA GLY A 15 25.24 -19.54 -36.26
C GLY A 15 25.36 -18.98 -34.84
N SER A 16 24.20 -18.83 -34.20
CA SER A 16 23.90 -19.10 -32.79
C SER A 16 24.99 -18.88 -31.73
N CYS A 17 24.81 -17.82 -30.93
CA CYS A 17 25.08 -17.86 -29.50
C CYS A 17 23.85 -17.34 -28.76
N SER A 18 23.26 -18.22 -27.94
CA SER A 18 22.20 -17.95 -26.97
C SER A 18 22.74 -17.11 -25.81
N ASN A 19 22.32 -15.85 -25.72
CA ASN A 19 22.33 -15.09 -24.47
C ASN A 19 20.92 -14.51 -24.30
N THR A 20 20.04 -15.27 -23.67
CA THR A 20 18.85 -14.73 -23.02
C THR A 20 19.31 -14.19 -21.67
N ASP A 21 19.84 -12.97 -21.69
CA ASP A 21 19.80 -12.12 -20.49
C ASP A 21 18.37 -11.58 -20.41
N ASP A 22 17.47 -12.38 -19.83
CA ASP A 22 16.15 -11.93 -19.39
C ASP A 22 16.36 -10.96 -18.22
N THR A 23 16.72 -9.73 -18.56
CA THR A 23 16.51 -8.57 -17.69
C THR A 23 15.07 -8.12 -17.92
N ASP A 24 14.14 -8.94 -17.43
CA ASP A 24 12.70 -8.63 -17.47
C ASP A 24 12.43 -7.32 -16.72
N ASP A 25 12.04 -6.32 -17.52
CA ASP A 25 11.19 -5.18 -17.25
C ASP A 25 11.62 -4.14 -16.21
N VAL A 26 12.42 -3.17 -16.67
CA VAL A 26 12.36 -1.80 -16.15
C VAL A 26 11.04 -1.17 -16.58
N ILE A 27 10.16 -0.89 -15.60
CA ILE A 27 8.85 -0.27 -15.82
C ILE A 27 9.00 1.08 -16.55
N THR A 28 8.32 1.24 -17.68
CA THR A 28 8.30 2.46 -18.51
C THR A 28 7.20 3.45 -18.11
N GLN A 29 6.70 3.42 -16.88
CA GLN A 29 5.61 4.32 -16.47
C GLN A 29 6.09 5.76 -16.33
N THR A 30 5.84 6.57 -17.36
CA THR A 30 6.18 7.99 -17.39
C THR A 30 5.04 8.89 -16.94
N GLU A 31 3.82 8.37 -16.84
CA GLU A 31 2.63 9.16 -16.54
C GLU A 31 2.38 9.32 -15.04
N ALA A 32 1.72 10.42 -14.67
CA ALA A 32 1.33 10.66 -13.29
C ALA A 32 0.31 9.60 -12.82
N PRO A 33 0.44 9.11 -11.58
CA PRO A 33 -0.46 8.09 -11.06
C PRO A 33 -1.87 8.66 -10.82
N ASN A 34 -2.85 8.17 -11.58
CA ASN A 34 -4.27 8.52 -11.42
C ASN A 34 -5.04 7.39 -10.71
N VAL A 35 -4.77 7.22 -9.41
CA VAL A 35 -5.39 6.17 -8.60
C VAL A 35 -6.67 6.68 -7.96
N VAL A 36 -7.77 5.92 -8.07
CA VAL A 36 -9.05 6.29 -7.46
C VAL A 36 -8.88 6.54 -5.95
N GLY A 37 -9.40 7.67 -5.50
CA GLY A 37 -9.42 8.06 -4.09
C GLY A 37 -8.19 8.81 -3.60
N THR A 38 -7.20 9.08 -4.47
CA THR A 38 -5.93 9.67 -4.03
C THR A 38 -5.82 11.16 -4.32
N LYS A 39 -4.96 11.79 -3.53
CA LYS A 39 -4.27 13.04 -3.87
C LYS A 39 -2.80 12.73 -4.07
N TYR A 40 -2.12 13.52 -4.89
CA TYR A 40 -0.71 13.34 -5.17
C TYR A 40 0.00 14.67 -5.49
N ALA A 41 1.32 14.71 -5.36
CA ALA A 41 2.15 15.80 -5.84
C ALA A 41 3.38 15.27 -6.57
N VAL A 42 3.86 16.03 -7.55
CA VAL A 42 5.13 15.76 -8.24
C VAL A 42 6.21 16.59 -7.58
N SER A 43 7.21 15.95 -6.99
CA SER A 43 8.27 16.65 -6.27
C SER A 43 9.19 17.40 -7.21
N LYS A 44 9.58 18.61 -6.80
CA LYS A 44 10.72 19.34 -7.40
C LYS A 44 12.06 18.89 -6.86
N ASN A 45 12.03 18.11 -5.78
CA ASN A 45 13.21 17.59 -5.08
C ASN A 45 13.48 16.15 -5.55
N ASN A 46 14.69 15.64 -5.32
CA ASN A 46 14.98 14.23 -5.59
C ASN A 46 14.26 13.31 -4.58
N PHE A 47 14.27 12.00 -4.84
CA PHE A 47 13.52 11.03 -4.04
C PHE A 47 13.91 11.04 -2.56
N MET A 48 15.21 11.03 -2.26
CA MET A 48 15.70 10.94 -0.89
C MET A 48 15.43 12.22 -0.10
N GLU A 49 15.61 13.39 -0.72
CA GLU A 49 15.28 14.68 -0.12
C GLU A 49 13.77 14.80 0.16
N THR A 50 12.93 14.45 -0.80
CA THR A 50 11.47 14.42 -0.63
C THR A 50 11.07 13.51 0.54
N TYR A 51 11.68 12.32 0.61
CA TYR A 51 11.42 11.35 1.66
C TYR A 51 11.88 11.84 3.04
N SER A 52 13.11 12.34 3.16
CA SER A 52 13.66 12.80 4.45
C SER A 52 12.94 14.02 4.98
N THR A 53 12.61 15.01 4.14
CA THR A 53 11.84 16.20 4.55
C THR A 53 10.45 15.83 5.07
N PHE A 54 9.81 14.82 4.47
CA PHE A 54 8.56 14.30 5.00
C PHE A 54 8.72 13.68 6.38
N LEU A 55 9.73 12.82 6.58
CA LEU A 55 10.00 12.20 7.88
C LEU A 55 10.34 13.23 8.95
N GLU A 56 11.15 14.24 8.63
CA GLU A 56 11.47 15.36 9.52
C GLU A 56 10.21 16.13 9.93
N SER A 57 9.28 16.35 8.99
CA SER A 57 8.00 17.01 9.27
C SER A 57 7.12 16.18 10.21
N LEU A 58 7.12 14.84 10.09
CA LEU A 58 6.42 13.97 11.03
C LEU A 58 7.08 13.99 12.42
N ASN A 59 8.41 13.84 12.47
CA ASN A 59 9.17 13.82 13.72
C ASN A 59 9.16 15.17 14.47
N SER A 60 8.84 16.27 13.79
CA SER A 60 8.67 17.59 14.40
C SER A 60 7.34 17.77 15.13
N ASN A 61 6.48 16.75 15.12
CA ASN A 61 5.16 16.79 15.75
C ASN A 61 4.98 15.60 16.71
N ASP A 62 5.07 15.86 18.01
CA ASP A 62 4.96 14.85 19.08
C ASP A 62 3.59 14.12 19.10
N ALA A 63 2.56 14.68 18.49
CA ALA A 63 1.25 14.02 18.38
C ALA A 63 1.21 12.98 17.25
N ILE A 64 2.25 12.89 16.41
CA ILE A 64 2.38 11.93 15.33
C ILE A 64 3.41 10.87 15.72
N THR A 65 3.05 9.60 15.50
CA THR A 65 4.00 8.48 15.62
C THR A 65 4.18 7.84 14.26
N ILE A 66 5.43 7.70 13.82
CA ILE A 66 5.78 6.83 12.69
C ILE A 66 5.62 5.38 13.16
N VAL A 67 4.72 4.66 12.50
CA VAL A 67 4.35 3.28 12.83
C VAL A 67 5.29 2.31 12.13
N ALA A 68 5.55 2.56 10.84
CA ALA A 68 6.45 1.75 10.04
C ALA A 68 6.91 2.53 8.81
N GLU A 69 8.14 2.28 8.42
CA GLU A 69 8.69 2.64 7.13
C GLU A 69 8.94 1.34 6.36
N VAL A 70 8.45 1.26 5.13
CA VAL A 70 8.63 0.08 4.28
C VAL A 70 9.36 0.51 3.01
N ASP A 71 10.58 0.00 2.86
CA ASP A 71 11.35 0.12 1.63
C ASP A 71 11.03 -1.05 0.69
N HIS A 72 10.11 -0.81 -0.23
CA HIS A 72 9.67 -1.83 -1.20
C HIS A 72 10.79 -2.18 -2.18
N SER A 73 11.67 -1.24 -2.53
CA SER A 73 12.82 -1.50 -3.42
C SER A 73 13.86 -2.40 -2.76
N SER A 74 14.10 -2.20 -1.46
CA SER A 74 14.95 -3.10 -0.65
C SER A 74 14.31 -4.48 -0.50
N ASN A 75 12.99 -4.54 -0.27
CA ASN A 75 12.25 -5.80 -0.20
C ASN A 75 12.28 -6.57 -1.53
N ALA A 76 12.23 -5.89 -2.68
CA ALA A 76 12.41 -6.53 -3.98
C ALA A 76 13.83 -7.07 -4.16
N SER A 77 14.83 -6.27 -3.80
CA SER A 77 16.24 -6.68 -3.88
C SER A 77 16.55 -7.92 -3.06
N SER A 78 15.89 -8.10 -1.90
CA SER A 78 16.11 -9.27 -1.03
C SER A 78 15.64 -10.61 -1.63
N ILE A 79 14.78 -10.56 -2.65
CA ILE A 79 14.33 -11.73 -3.42
C ILE A 79 14.92 -11.76 -4.84
N GLY A 80 15.96 -10.95 -5.11
CA GLY A 80 16.62 -10.90 -6.41
C GLY A 80 15.84 -10.15 -7.49
N SER A 81 14.81 -9.39 -7.12
CA SER A 81 14.03 -8.55 -8.04
C SER A 81 14.45 -7.08 -7.95
N VAL A 82 14.08 -6.28 -8.96
CA VAL A 82 14.41 -4.85 -9.01
C VAL A 82 13.12 -4.02 -9.10
N LEU A 83 13.11 -2.91 -8.35
CA LEU A 83 12.11 -1.84 -8.48
C LEU A 83 12.85 -0.50 -8.51
N ASN A 84 12.31 0.45 -9.27
CA ASN A 84 12.64 1.87 -9.06
C ASN A 84 12.35 2.25 -7.59
N PRO A 85 12.95 3.34 -7.05
CA PRO A 85 12.72 3.75 -5.67
C PRO A 85 11.24 3.84 -5.31
N ILE A 86 10.84 3.05 -4.31
CA ILE A 86 9.48 2.99 -3.79
C ILE A 86 9.50 2.77 -2.28
N ARG A 87 8.91 3.70 -1.53
CA ARG A 87 8.82 3.65 -0.07
C ARG A 87 7.44 4.09 0.41
N ILE A 88 6.94 3.46 1.46
CA ILE A 88 5.71 3.87 2.11
C ILE A 88 5.95 4.11 3.60
N VAL A 89 5.38 5.20 4.11
CA VAL A 89 5.42 5.55 5.53
C VAL A 89 4.03 5.42 6.10
N PHE A 90 3.89 4.62 7.15
CA PHE A 90 2.69 4.51 7.98
C PHE A 90 2.89 5.35 9.23
N PHE A 91 1.92 6.21 9.55
CA PHE A 91 2.00 7.10 10.70
C PHE A 91 0.61 7.42 11.26
N GLY A 92 0.53 7.65 12.56
CA GLY A 92 -0.74 7.84 13.27
C GLY A 92 -0.73 9.05 14.18
N ASN A 93 -1.87 9.74 14.23
CA ASN A 93 -2.21 10.66 15.31
C ASN A 93 -3.51 10.14 15.95
N PRO A 94 -3.45 9.51 17.14
CA PRO A 94 -4.63 8.90 17.76
C PRO A 94 -5.76 9.90 18.02
N ALA A 95 -5.45 11.17 18.31
CA ALA A 95 -6.47 12.19 18.56
C ALA A 95 -7.26 12.57 17.28
N LEU A 96 -6.67 12.37 16.10
CA LEU A 96 -7.35 12.60 14.82
C LEU A 96 -8.01 11.34 14.26
N GLY A 97 -7.35 10.18 14.39
CA GLY A 97 -7.81 8.91 13.83
C GLY A 97 -8.88 8.21 14.65
N THR A 98 -8.83 8.29 15.99
CA THR A 98 -9.80 7.60 16.86
C THR A 98 -11.24 8.06 16.61
N PRO A 99 -11.55 9.36 16.45
CA PRO A 99 -12.91 9.80 16.14
C PRO A 99 -13.50 9.19 14.86
N LEU A 100 -12.66 8.88 13.86
CA LEU A 100 -13.11 8.16 12.65
C LEU A 100 -13.54 6.73 13.01
N MET A 101 -12.75 6.03 13.83
CA MET A 101 -13.06 4.65 14.25
C MET A 101 -14.21 4.58 15.26
N GLN A 102 -14.43 5.61 16.08
CA GLN A 102 -15.61 5.74 16.92
C GLN A 102 -16.89 5.85 16.08
N LYS A 103 -16.82 6.58 14.95
CA LYS A 103 -17.91 6.66 13.98
C LYS A 103 -18.11 5.34 13.24
N ASN A 104 -17.02 4.72 12.77
CA ASN A 104 -17.03 3.41 12.12
C ASN A 104 -15.66 2.72 12.25
N GLN A 105 -15.60 1.64 13.04
CA GLN A 105 -14.35 0.90 13.30
C GLN A 105 -13.70 0.35 12.04
N LEU A 106 -14.45 0.13 10.96
CA LEU A 106 -13.89 -0.32 9.69
C LEU A 106 -12.86 0.67 9.11
N ALA A 107 -12.92 1.95 9.50
CA ALA A 107 -11.89 2.94 9.18
C ALA A 107 -10.50 2.51 9.67
N GLY A 108 -10.40 1.65 10.68
CA GLY A 108 -9.17 1.03 11.17
C GLY A 108 -8.43 0.20 10.12
N LEU A 109 -9.07 -0.18 9.01
CA LEU A 109 -8.42 -0.88 7.89
C LEU A 109 -7.56 0.07 7.05
N ASP A 110 -7.98 1.33 6.95
CA ASP A 110 -7.25 2.39 6.23
C ASP A 110 -6.42 3.27 7.15
N LEU A 111 -6.52 3.08 8.48
CA LEU A 111 -5.69 3.71 9.50
C LEU A 111 -4.65 2.70 10.04
N PRO A 112 -3.40 3.10 10.30
CA PRO A 112 -2.88 4.47 10.36
C PRO A 112 -2.79 5.15 8.97
N GLN A 113 -2.59 6.46 8.96
CA GLN A 113 -2.39 7.19 7.70
C GLN A 113 -1.14 6.68 6.99
N LYS A 114 -1.14 6.79 5.66
CA LYS A 114 -0.06 6.29 4.83
C LYS A 114 0.23 7.21 3.65
N VAL A 115 1.51 7.41 3.36
CA VAL A 115 1.99 8.19 2.23
C VAL A 115 3.03 7.36 1.47
N LEU A 116 2.79 7.17 0.18
CA LEU A 116 3.66 6.46 -0.75
C LEU A 116 4.57 7.45 -1.48
N PHE A 117 5.84 7.11 -1.61
CA PHE A 117 6.86 7.80 -2.38
C PHE A 117 7.30 6.86 -3.49
N ILE A 118 7.22 7.32 -4.74
CA ILE A 118 7.72 6.57 -5.91
C ILE A 118 8.59 7.47 -6.77
N GLN A 119 9.66 6.92 -7.34
CA GLN A 119 10.38 7.49 -8.46
C GLN A 119 10.10 6.64 -9.70
N ASN A 120 9.72 7.28 -10.80
CA ASN A 120 9.48 6.57 -12.04
C ASN A 120 10.76 6.50 -12.89
N SER A 121 10.69 5.86 -14.07
CA SER A 121 11.84 5.70 -14.98
C SER A 121 12.28 6.99 -15.68
N ALA A 122 11.51 8.08 -15.57
CA ALA A 122 11.88 9.41 -16.02
C ALA A 122 12.40 10.30 -14.86
N ASP A 123 12.82 9.68 -13.75
CA ASP A 123 13.30 10.32 -12.52
C ASP A 123 12.29 11.28 -11.85
N SER A 124 11.02 11.23 -12.26
CA SER A 124 9.96 12.01 -11.63
C SER A 124 9.54 11.34 -10.33
N VAL A 125 9.51 12.14 -9.26
CA VAL A 125 9.16 11.67 -7.91
C VAL A 125 7.72 12.06 -7.60
N TYR A 126 6.91 11.08 -7.19
CA TYR A 126 5.53 11.28 -6.80
C TYR A 126 5.33 10.93 -5.33
N VAL A 127 4.55 11.76 -4.64
CA VAL A 127 4.06 11.51 -3.28
C VAL A 127 2.55 11.34 -3.35
N ILE A 128 2.03 10.20 -2.90
CA ILE A 128 0.64 9.78 -3.10
C ILE A 128 0.02 9.37 -1.76
N TYR A 129 -1.22 9.76 -1.52
CA TYR A 129 -1.96 9.36 -0.33
C TYR A 129 -3.47 9.26 -0.57
N ASN A 130 -4.16 8.48 0.26
CA ASN A 130 -5.63 8.42 0.23
C ASN A 130 -6.21 9.76 0.71
N SER A 131 -7.10 10.36 -0.07
CA SER A 131 -7.77 11.61 0.30
C SER A 131 -8.71 11.41 1.50
N ALA A 132 -8.98 12.48 2.25
CA ALA A 132 -9.98 12.43 3.32
C ALA A 132 -11.38 12.09 2.78
N GLN A 133 -11.72 12.53 1.56
CA GLN A 133 -12.99 12.20 0.89
C GLN A 133 -13.09 10.70 0.56
N TYR A 134 -11.98 10.05 0.19
CA TYR A 134 -11.94 8.60 0.02
C TYR A 134 -12.24 7.88 1.34
N LEU A 135 -11.59 8.30 2.43
CA LEU A 135 -11.85 7.73 3.77
C LEU A 135 -13.31 7.96 4.19
N GLU A 136 -13.81 9.17 3.98
CA GLU A 136 -15.18 9.56 4.32
C GLU A 136 -16.20 8.69 3.63
N SER A 137 -16.10 8.57 2.30
CA SER A 137 -17.05 7.83 1.48
C SER A 137 -16.95 6.32 1.71
N ARG A 138 -15.73 5.76 1.75
CA ARG A 138 -15.50 4.32 1.94
C ARG A 138 -16.01 3.80 3.29
N HIS A 139 -15.90 4.61 4.34
CA HIS A 139 -16.20 4.21 5.71
C HIS A 139 -17.42 4.94 6.30
N ASN A 140 -18.17 5.70 5.50
CA ASN A 140 -19.34 6.46 5.93
C ASN A 140 -19.05 7.39 7.14
N LEU A 141 -18.01 8.21 7.02
CA LEU A 141 -17.51 9.08 8.11
C LEU A 141 -18.07 10.50 8.06
N GLY A 142 -19.15 10.72 7.32
CA GLY A 142 -19.79 12.03 7.21
C GLY A 142 -20.08 12.64 8.59
N GLY A 143 -19.71 13.92 8.74
CA GLY A 143 -19.88 14.69 9.98
C GLY A 143 -18.79 14.53 11.04
N VAL A 144 -17.74 13.72 10.80
CA VAL A 144 -16.60 13.65 11.73
C VAL A 144 -15.66 14.85 11.54
N SER A 145 -15.60 15.72 12.54
CA SER A 145 -14.87 17.01 12.48
C SER A 145 -13.34 16.90 12.32
N THR A 146 -12.75 15.73 12.56
CA THR A 146 -11.30 15.53 12.38
C THR A 146 -10.90 15.24 10.92
N LEU A 147 -11.85 14.96 10.01
CA LEU A 147 -11.56 14.72 8.60
C LEU A 147 -10.88 15.92 7.92
N ASP A 148 -11.38 17.13 8.15
CA ASP A 148 -10.80 18.35 7.56
C ASP A 148 -9.38 18.62 8.07
N LYS A 149 -9.14 18.33 9.35
CA LYS A 149 -7.81 18.43 9.97
C LYS A 149 -6.84 17.44 9.34
N ILE A 150 -7.27 16.20 9.12
CA ILE A 150 -6.48 15.16 8.44
C ILE A 150 -6.19 15.58 7.00
N SER A 151 -7.21 16.05 6.26
CA SER A 151 -7.06 16.51 4.88
C SER A 151 -6.00 17.63 4.78
N THR A 152 -6.13 18.64 5.64
CA THR A 152 -5.21 19.78 5.69
C THR A 152 -3.80 19.37 6.09
N ALA A 153 -3.66 18.49 7.09
CA ALA A 153 -2.35 18.01 7.52
C ALA A 153 -1.63 17.23 6.42
N LEU A 154 -2.31 16.30 5.75
CA LEU A 154 -1.74 15.52 4.64
C LEU A 154 -1.34 16.40 3.46
N GLU A 155 -2.17 17.39 3.13
CA GLU A 155 -1.86 18.36 2.07
C GLU A 155 -0.62 19.20 2.43
N ASN A 156 -0.52 19.71 3.66
CA ASN A 156 0.62 20.50 4.10
C ASN A 156 1.91 19.69 4.18
N LEU A 157 1.86 18.46 4.73
CA LEU A 157 3.01 17.56 4.78
C LEU A 157 3.53 17.25 3.37
N THR A 158 2.61 17.01 2.42
CA THR A 158 2.96 16.73 1.02
C THR A 158 3.53 17.95 0.32
N LYS A 159 2.92 19.14 0.47
CA LYS A 159 3.46 20.39 -0.10
C LYS A 159 4.85 20.71 0.42
N SER A 160 5.06 20.53 1.74
CA SER A 160 6.35 20.76 2.40
C SER A 160 7.45 19.84 1.84
N SER A 161 7.18 18.53 1.70
CA SER A 161 8.18 17.59 1.22
C SER A 161 8.45 17.68 -0.29
N THR A 162 7.47 18.11 -1.08
CA THR A 162 7.56 18.12 -2.55
C THR A 162 7.91 19.46 -3.16
N SER A 163 7.79 20.55 -2.40
CA SER A 163 7.87 21.93 -2.93
C SER A 163 6.87 22.20 -4.07
N SER A 164 5.75 21.47 -4.07
CA SER A 164 4.76 21.46 -5.16
C SER A 164 3.33 21.48 -4.64
N ASP A 165 2.41 21.95 -5.47
CA ASP A 165 0.98 21.86 -5.18
C ASP A 165 0.47 20.42 -5.28
N VAL A 166 -0.53 20.13 -4.45
CA VAL A 166 -1.22 18.84 -4.44
C VAL A 166 -2.33 18.83 -5.48
N GLN A 167 -2.31 17.79 -6.30
CA GLN A 167 -3.31 17.45 -7.30
C GLN A 167 -4.23 16.33 -6.76
N SER A 168 -5.37 16.15 -7.42
CA SER A 168 -6.32 15.09 -7.09
C SER A 168 -6.46 14.13 -8.27
N ALA A 169 -6.68 12.85 -7.97
CA ALA A 169 -7.11 11.89 -8.98
C ALA A 169 -8.46 12.30 -9.59
N THR A 170 -8.77 11.77 -10.78
CA THR A 170 -10.04 12.08 -11.48
C THR A 170 -11.27 11.71 -10.65
N LYS A 171 -11.20 10.60 -9.90
CA LYS A 171 -12.24 10.15 -8.97
C LYS A 171 -11.64 10.10 -7.57
N VAL A 172 -12.21 10.87 -6.63
CA VAL A 172 -11.70 11.00 -5.24
C VAL A 172 -12.57 10.32 -4.19
N GLY A 173 -13.83 10.01 -4.50
CA GLY A 173 -14.73 9.23 -3.64
C GLY A 173 -14.93 7.79 -4.16
N VAL A 174 -15.44 6.92 -3.30
CA VAL A 174 -15.80 5.53 -3.60
C VAL A 174 -17.12 5.16 -2.93
N ASP A 175 -17.68 4.01 -3.26
CA ASP A 175 -18.87 3.53 -2.58
C ASP A 175 -18.54 3.04 -1.16
N PHE A 176 -19.55 3.03 -0.28
CA PHE A 176 -19.40 2.51 1.07
C PHE A 176 -18.95 1.05 1.04
N LYS A 177 -17.89 0.73 1.80
CA LYS A 177 -17.21 -0.58 1.84
C LYS A 177 -16.65 -1.06 0.49
N GLU A 178 -16.46 -0.17 -0.50
CA GLU A 178 -15.91 -0.58 -1.80
C GLU A 178 -14.57 -1.31 -1.62
N GLY A 179 -14.50 -2.54 -2.14
CA GLY A 179 -13.31 -3.38 -2.08
C GLY A 179 -12.91 -3.88 -0.69
N VAL A 180 -13.85 -3.97 0.25
CA VAL A 180 -13.59 -4.52 1.59
C VAL A 180 -14.27 -5.87 1.74
N ILE A 181 -13.51 -6.89 2.12
CA ILE A 181 -14.03 -8.17 2.57
C ILE A 181 -14.07 -8.14 4.10
N SER A 182 -15.19 -8.56 4.68
CA SER A 182 -15.36 -8.75 6.12
C SER A 182 -15.88 -10.16 6.40
N LYS A 183 -15.24 -10.87 7.33
CA LYS A 183 -15.67 -12.18 7.83
C LYS A 183 -15.98 -12.06 9.31
N GLU A 184 -17.13 -12.56 9.70
CA GLU A 184 -17.50 -12.74 11.10
C GLU A 184 -16.70 -13.90 11.69
N SER A 185 -16.18 -13.72 12.90
CA SER A 185 -15.46 -14.74 13.65
C SER A 185 -16.41 -15.48 14.58
N ALA A 186 -16.31 -16.81 14.60
CA ALA A 186 -16.97 -17.65 15.60
C ALA A 186 -16.23 -17.64 16.95
N GLN A 187 -15.15 -16.87 17.07
CA GLN A 187 -14.28 -16.79 18.23
C GLN A 187 -14.32 -15.39 18.86
N ASN A 188 -13.89 -15.29 20.12
CA ASN A 188 -13.74 -13.98 20.77
C ASN A 188 -12.59 -13.16 20.13
N PHE A 189 -12.53 -11.87 20.47
CA PHE A 189 -11.59 -10.92 19.89
C PHE A 189 -10.12 -11.34 20.02
N GLU A 190 -9.69 -11.71 21.23
CA GLU A 190 -8.30 -12.05 21.50
C GLU A 190 -7.89 -13.37 20.84
N THR A 191 -8.77 -14.39 20.82
CA THR A 191 -8.47 -15.64 20.11
C THR A 191 -8.39 -15.42 18.60
N THR A 192 -9.28 -14.59 18.04
CA THR A 192 -9.27 -14.23 16.62
C THR A 192 -7.97 -13.50 16.24
N TYR A 193 -7.60 -12.47 17.00
CA TYR A 193 -6.41 -11.67 16.74
C TYR A 193 -5.13 -12.49 16.88
N ASN A 194 -4.99 -13.27 17.97
CA ASN A 194 -3.78 -14.03 18.22
C ASN A 194 -3.62 -15.19 17.24
N THR A 195 -4.72 -15.84 16.83
CA THR A 195 -4.68 -16.87 15.77
C THR A 195 -4.22 -16.26 14.46
N LEU A 196 -4.77 -15.10 14.07
CA LEU A 196 -4.35 -14.40 12.87
C LEU A 196 -2.86 -14.03 12.90
N LEU A 197 -2.42 -13.41 14.00
CA LEU A 197 -1.03 -13.01 14.18
C LEU A 197 -0.09 -14.22 14.10
N ASN A 198 -0.46 -15.32 14.75
CA ASN A 198 0.31 -16.55 14.75
C ASN A 198 0.39 -17.12 13.33
N SER A 199 -0.74 -17.26 12.62
CA SER A 199 -0.78 -17.75 11.24
C SER A 199 0.07 -16.92 10.27
N ILE A 200 0.17 -15.60 10.49
CA ILE A 200 1.07 -14.74 9.72
C ILE A 200 2.52 -14.96 10.13
N SER A 201 2.80 -14.96 11.44
CA SER A 201 4.18 -14.97 11.97
C SER A 201 4.90 -16.30 11.80
N THR A 202 4.17 -17.42 11.69
CA THR A 202 4.74 -18.76 11.46
C THR A 202 4.82 -19.13 9.98
N ASN A 203 4.46 -18.23 9.07
CA ASN A 203 4.56 -18.46 7.63
C ASN A 203 5.87 -17.87 7.12
N ASP A 204 6.78 -18.72 6.64
CA ASP A 204 8.12 -18.31 6.18
C ASP A 204 8.11 -17.31 5.00
N ASN A 205 6.99 -17.20 4.27
CA ASN A 205 6.84 -16.27 3.16
C ASN A 205 6.25 -14.90 3.59
N LEU A 206 5.77 -14.79 4.82
CA LEU A 206 5.14 -13.58 5.34
C LEU A 206 6.03 -12.93 6.39
N LYS A 207 6.07 -11.60 6.38
CA LYS A 207 6.72 -10.82 7.42
C LYS A 207 5.72 -9.87 8.06
N VAL A 208 5.58 -9.94 9.37
CA VAL A 208 4.89 -8.90 10.15
C VAL A 208 5.73 -7.63 10.10
N ILE A 209 5.16 -6.56 9.56
CA ILE A 209 5.78 -5.25 9.43
C ILE A 209 5.43 -4.39 10.64
N ALA A 210 4.16 -4.39 11.03
CA ALA A 210 3.68 -3.66 12.19
C ALA A 210 2.42 -4.31 12.76
N GLN A 211 2.22 -4.09 14.05
CA GLN A 211 0.98 -4.38 14.75
C GLN A 211 0.54 -3.10 15.43
N LEU A 212 -0.74 -2.76 15.31
CA LEU A 212 -1.29 -1.60 15.99
C LEU A 212 -2.53 -2.00 16.77
N ASP A 213 -2.51 -1.63 18.04
CA ASP A 213 -3.67 -1.64 18.90
C ASP A 213 -4.29 -0.23 18.89
N HIS A 214 -5.35 -0.08 18.10
CA HIS A 214 -6.06 1.20 17.97
C HIS A 214 -6.79 1.54 19.27
N GLN A 215 -7.25 0.55 20.05
CA GLN A 215 -7.88 0.78 21.35
C GLN A 215 -6.85 1.32 22.37
N ALA A 216 -5.69 0.70 22.46
CA ALA A 216 -4.61 1.18 23.33
C ALA A 216 -4.13 2.58 22.90
N ASN A 217 -4.05 2.85 21.60
CA ASN A 217 -3.66 4.17 21.09
C ASN A 217 -4.72 5.25 21.38
N ALA A 218 -6.01 4.93 21.29
CA ALA A 218 -7.09 5.82 21.71
C ALA A 218 -6.97 6.19 23.20
N ALA A 219 -6.72 5.20 24.06
CA ALA A 219 -6.59 5.41 25.50
C ALA A 219 -5.44 6.36 25.87
N LYS A 220 -4.32 6.36 25.13
CA LYS A 220 -3.18 7.28 25.33
C LYS A 220 -3.57 8.76 25.16
N VAL A 221 -4.62 9.05 24.40
CA VAL A 221 -5.15 10.40 24.19
C VAL A 221 -6.51 10.60 24.86
N SER A 222 -6.81 9.78 25.88
CA SER A 222 -8.05 9.85 26.65
C SER A 222 -9.33 9.69 25.83
N LEU A 223 -9.25 8.91 24.74
CA LEU A 223 -10.41 8.51 23.95
C LEU A 223 -10.71 7.03 24.17
N GLU A 224 -11.99 6.68 24.08
CA GLU A 224 -12.44 5.29 24.14
C GLU A 224 -12.62 4.72 22.74
N LEU A 225 -12.25 3.46 22.57
CA LEU A 225 -12.51 2.71 21.35
C LEU A 225 -12.74 1.25 21.72
N ARG A 226 -13.71 0.60 21.08
CA ARG A 226 -13.92 -0.84 21.19
C ARG A 226 -12.69 -1.61 20.68
N PRO A 227 -12.51 -2.89 21.05
CA PRO A 227 -11.39 -3.71 20.60
C PRO A 227 -11.19 -3.60 19.08
N THR A 228 -10.02 -3.09 18.68
CA THR A 228 -9.71 -2.77 17.28
C THR A 228 -8.19 -2.88 17.10
N LYS A 229 -7.72 -3.88 16.37
CA LYS A 229 -6.29 -4.12 16.12
C LYS A 229 -6.03 -4.39 14.64
N VAL A 230 -4.97 -3.83 14.07
CA VAL A 230 -4.58 -4.06 12.67
C VAL A 230 -3.17 -4.65 12.60
N ILE A 231 -3.00 -5.64 11.74
CA ILE A 231 -1.71 -6.24 11.41
C ILE A 231 -1.34 -5.83 10.00
N ILE A 232 -0.14 -5.26 9.83
CA ILE A 232 0.47 -4.93 8.55
C ILE A 232 1.54 -5.98 8.28
N PHE A 233 1.45 -6.67 7.14
CA PHE A 233 2.34 -7.76 6.80
C PHE A 233 2.57 -7.85 5.28
N GLY A 234 3.71 -8.41 4.87
CA GLY A 234 4.09 -8.44 3.47
C GLY A 234 4.69 -9.77 3.02
N ASN A 235 4.56 -10.03 1.72
CA ASN A 235 5.28 -11.07 0.99
C ASN A 235 5.91 -10.41 -0.24
N PRO A 236 7.23 -10.15 -0.25
CA PRO A 236 7.89 -9.54 -1.40
C PRO A 236 7.71 -10.35 -2.69
N ASN A 237 7.64 -11.69 -2.62
CA ASN A 237 7.48 -12.54 -3.81
C ASN A 237 6.13 -12.34 -4.51
N LEU A 238 5.11 -11.86 -3.78
CA LEU A 238 3.78 -11.56 -4.36
C LEU A 238 3.55 -10.07 -4.59
N GLY A 239 4.10 -9.22 -3.71
CA GLY A 239 3.94 -7.77 -3.81
C GLY A 239 4.79 -7.14 -4.90
N THR A 240 6.05 -7.57 -5.04
CA THR A 240 7.00 -6.99 -6.01
C THR A 240 6.51 -7.11 -7.46
N PRO A 241 6.01 -8.27 -7.93
CA PRO A 241 5.49 -8.38 -9.30
C PRO A 241 4.33 -7.44 -9.61
N LEU A 242 3.52 -7.08 -8.60
CA LEU A 242 2.45 -6.09 -8.78
C LEU A 242 3.01 -4.67 -8.85
N MET A 243 4.03 -4.34 -8.07
CA MET A 243 4.71 -3.04 -8.13
C MET A 243 5.55 -2.88 -9.41
N GLN A 244 6.05 -3.98 -9.98
CA GLN A 244 6.66 -4.02 -11.32
C GLN A 244 5.64 -3.72 -12.42
N ASP A 245 4.37 -4.08 -12.24
CA ASP A 245 3.33 -3.66 -13.18
C ASP A 245 2.90 -2.22 -12.91
N LYS A 246 2.49 -1.87 -11.68
CA LYS A 246 2.03 -0.53 -11.30
C LYS A 246 2.62 -0.11 -9.96
N GLN A 247 3.61 0.79 -9.96
CA GLN A 247 4.27 1.25 -8.72
C GLN A 247 3.27 1.80 -7.68
N ALA A 248 2.19 2.45 -8.13
CA ALA A 248 1.20 3.06 -7.24
C ALA A 248 0.43 2.04 -6.36
N ILE A 249 0.43 0.75 -6.71
CA ILE A 249 -0.13 -0.30 -5.82
C ILE A 249 0.60 -0.39 -4.48
N GLY A 250 1.84 0.11 -4.41
CA GLY A 250 2.57 0.29 -3.16
C GLY A 250 1.81 1.12 -2.12
N LEU A 251 0.79 1.90 -2.49
CA LEU A 251 -0.08 2.62 -1.55
C LEU A 251 -0.93 1.66 -0.72
N ASP A 252 -1.35 0.55 -1.32
CA ASP A 252 -2.18 -0.47 -0.68
C ASP A 252 -1.37 -1.67 -0.17
N LEU A 253 -0.08 -1.77 -0.55
CA LEU A 253 0.89 -2.74 -0.03
C LEU A 253 1.82 -2.12 1.05
N PRO A 254 2.21 -2.87 2.09
CA PRO A 254 1.90 -4.28 2.36
C PRO A 254 0.43 -4.55 2.73
N GLN A 255 0.09 -5.85 2.78
CA GLN A 255 -1.24 -6.33 3.15
C GLN A 255 -1.60 -5.89 4.58
N LYS A 256 -2.90 -5.71 4.81
CA LYS A 256 -3.47 -5.31 6.09
C LYS A 256 -4.68 -6.18 6.41
N MET A 257 -4.76 -6.63 7.65
CA MET A 257 -5.97 -7.25 8.20
C MET A 257 -6.32 -6.57 9.52
N LEU A 258 -7.56 -6.08 9.60
CA LEU A 258 -8.15 -5.47 10.78
C LEU A 258 -9.00 -6.52 11.51
N VAL A 259 -8.73 -6.72 12.80
CA VAL A 259 -9.64 -7.43 13.71
C VAL A 259 -10.34 -6.39 14.58
N TRP A 260 -11.67 -6.42 14.61
CA TRP A 260 -12.46 -5.43 15.34
C TRP A 260 -13.73 -6.04 15.93
N GLU A 261 -14.13 -5.56 17.11
CA GLU A 261 -15.36 -5.98 17.80
C GLU A 261 -16.43 -4.90 17.63
N ALA A 262 -17.55 -5.26 17.03
CA ALA A 262 -18.71 -4.41 16.81
C ALA A 262 -19.46 -4.10 18.11
N GLU A 263 -20.42 -3.18 18.06
CA GLU A 263 -21.17 -2.75 19.24
C GLU A 263 -22.01 -3.87 19.89
N ASP A 264 -22.46 -4.82 19.08
CA ASP A 264 -23.20 -6.00 19.53
C ASP A 264 -22.29 -7.14 20.07
N GLY A 265 -20.97 -6.91 20.11
CA GLY A 265 -19.97 -7.90 20.51
C GLY A 265 -19.50 -8.81 19.37
N THR A 266 -19.99 -8.63 18.14
CA THR A 266 -19.59 -9.45 16.99
C THR A 266 -18.16 -9.13 16.58
N VAL A 267 -17.30 -10.16 16.52
CA VAL A 267 -15.90 -10.02 16.12
C VAL A 267 -15.79 -10.20 14.62
N ASN A 268 -15.07 -9.29 13.97
CA ASN A 268 -14.91 -9.25 12.53
C ASN A 268 -13.42 -9.19 12.14
N ILE A 269 -13.07 -9.88 11.07
CA ILE A 269 -11.80 -9.71 10.36
C ILE A 269 -12.11 -8.99 9.05
N SER A 270 -11.38 -7.93 8.72
CA SER A 270 -11.59 -7.16 7.49
C SER A 270 -10.29 -6.87 6.76
N TYR A 271 -10.32 -6.95 5.43
CA TYR A 271 -9.17 -6.71 4.57
C TYR A 271 -9.59 -6.21 3.19
N ASN A 272 -8.63 -5.65 2.44
CA ASN A 272 -8.87 -5.22 1.07
C ASN A 272 -8.97 -6.44 0.15
N ASP A 273 -10.01 -6.48 -0.68
CA ASP A 273 -10.16 -7.46 -1.76
C ASP A 273 -9.02 -7.28 -2.79
N PRO A 274 -8.18 -8.30 -3.04
CA PRO A 274 -7.12 -8.22 -4.04
C PRO A 274 -7.63 -7.89 -5.46
N SER A 275 -8.83 -8.33 -5.82
CA SER A 275 -9.44 -8.03 -7.12
C SER A 275 -9.81 -6.55 -7.23
N TYR A 276 -10.31 -5.96 -6.14
CA TYR A 276 -10.51 -4.52 -6.08
C TYR A 276 -9.19 -3.76 -6.19
N LEU A 277 -8.13 -4.20 -5.50
CA LEU A 277 -6.82 -3.55 -5.59
C LEU A 277 -6.28 -3.61 -7.02
N ALA A 278 -6.38 -4.76 -7.69
CA ALA A 278 -5.99 -4.88 -9.10
C ALA A 278 -6.73 -3.89 -9.98
N LYS A 279 -8.07 -3.79 -9.84
CA LYS A 279 -8.89 -2.82 -10.58
C LYS A 279 -8.54 -1.38 -10.25
N ARG A 280 -8.37 -1.04 -8.97
CA ARG A 280 -8.09 0.32 -8.48
C ARG A 280 -6.77 0.86 -9.04
N HIS A 281 -5.78 0.00 -9.17
CA HIS A 281 -4.44 0.33 -9.65
C HIS A 281 -4.22 0.01 -11.13
N GLN A 282 -5.23 -0.48 -11.84
CA GLN A 282 -5.15 -0.87 -13.25
C GLN A 282 -4.06 -1.92 -13.50
N ILE A 283 -3.98 -2.92 -12.62
CA ILE A 283 -3.04 -4.03 -12.77
C ILE A 283 -3.49 -4.93 -13.91
N GLU A 284 -2.60 -5.22 -14.85
CA GLU A 284 -2.85 -6.04 -16.03
C GLU A 284 -1.94 -7.28 -16.04
N GLY A 285 -2.44 -8.40 -16.54
CA GLY A 285 -1.61 -9.61 -16.74
C GLY A 285 -1.08 -10.31 -15.48
N LYS A 286 -1.49 -9.89 -14.27
CA LYS A 286 -1.07 -10.50 -12.99
C LYS A 286 -2.15 -11.34 -12.29
N VAL A 287 -3.09 -11.92 -13.05
CA VAL A 287 -4.25 -12.65 -12.50
C VAL A 287 -3.83 -13.78 -11.54
N ASP A 288 -2.79 -14.54 -11.88
CA ASP A 288 -2.32 -15.64 -11.02
C ASP A 288 -1.77 -15.14 -9.67
N VAL A 289 -1.05 -14.02 -9.66
CA VAL A 289 -0.55 -13.39 -8.43
C VAL A 289 -1.72 -12.90 -7.58
N ILE A 290 -2.72 -12.26 -8.19
CA ILE A 290 -3.94 -11.80 -7.50
C ILE A 290 -4.72 -12.98 -6.90
N ASN A 291 -4.84 -14.09 -7.62
CA ASN A 291 -5.49 -15.31 -7.13
C ASN A 291 -4.73 -15.92 -5.94
N GLN A 292 -3.40 -16.03 -6.02
CA GLN A 292 -2.57 -16.51 -4.92
C GLN A 292 -2.72 -15.65 -3.66
N ILE A 293 -2.72 -14.32 -3.81
CA ILE A 293 -2.97 -13.40 -2.69
C ILE A 293 -4.38 -13.63 -2.13
N THR A 294 -5.39 -13.73 -2.99
CA THR A 294 -6.78 -13.96 -2.58
C THR A 294 -6.93 -15.24 -1.76
N GLU A 295 -6.36 -16.35 -2.23
CA GLU A 295 -6.37 -17.61 -1.50
C GLU A 295 -5.62 -17.53 -0.16
N ALA A 296 -4.46 -16.86 -0.13
CA ALA A 296 -3.69 -16.69 1.09
C ALA A 296 -4.45 -15.87 2.13
N LEU A 297 -5.05 -14.74 1.75
CA LEU A 297 -5.86 -13.92 2.66
C LEU A 297 -7.12 -14.67 3.12
N ASN A 298 -7.77 -15.43 2.24
CA ASN A 298 -8.91 -16.25 2.63
C ASN A 298 -8.50 -17.28 3.68
N LYS A 299 -7.43 -18.05 3.45
CA LYS A 299 -6.92 -19.04 4.41
C LYS A 299 -6.56 -18.42 5.77
N LEU A 300 -5.87 -17.28 5.77
CA LEU A 300 -5.50 -16.57 7.00
C LEU A 300 -6.74 -16.11 7.77
N SER A 301 -7.71 -15.52 7.08
CA SER A 301 -8.93 -15.01 7.70
C SER A 301 -9.87 -16.13 8.15
N ASP A 302 -10.02 -17.22 7.41
CA ASP A 302 -10.85 -18.37 7.80
C ASP A 302 -10.27 -19.07 9.05
N ALA A 303 -8.96 -19.32 9.06
CA ALA A 303 -8.30 -19.90 10.23
C ALA A 303 -8.47 -19.03 11.47
N ALA A 304 -8.29 -17.72 11.34
CA ALA A 304 -8.46 -16.78 12.43
C ALA A 304 -9.92 -16.63 12.89
N ALA A 305 -10.88 -16.71 11.96
CA ALA A 305 -12.31 -16.64 12.25
C ALA A 305 -12.88 -17.95 12.82
N GLY A 306 -12.19 -19.08 12.63
CA GLY A 306 -12.68 -20.42 13.02
C GLY A 306 -13.75 -20.95 12.07
N LEU A 307 -13.57 -20.72 10.76
CA LEU A 307 -14.46 -21.13 9.68
C LEU A 307 -13.92 -22.34 8.91
#